data_AF-A0A660VI54-F1
#
_entry.id   AF-A0A660VI54-F1
#
_cell.length_a   1.000
_cell.length_b   1.000
_cell.length_c   1.000
_cell.angle_alpha   90.00
_cell.angle_beta   90.00
_cell.angle_gamma   90.00
#
_symmetry.space_group_name_H-M   'P 1'
#
loop_
_entity.id
_entity.type
_entity.pdbx_description
1 polymer ?
#
loop_
_entity_poly.entity_id
_entity_poly.type
_entity_poly.pdbx_seq_one_letter_code
_entity_poly.pdbx_strand_id
1 'polypeptide(L)' 'MERRAKRIDSELKAMIEEIVERKLLELLTDPDFGLELREEVKERLRRLLRSRKKGVPLQEVANRLGLKW' A
#
# COMPACT_ATOMS: atom_id res chain seq x y z
N MET A 1 44.11 9.43 -2.02
CA MET A 1 43.19 10.55 -1.76
C MET A 1 41.88 10.38 -2.53
N GLU A 2 41.92 10.26 -3.85
CA GLU A 2 40.76 10.19 -4.74
C GLU A 2 39.76 9.05 -4.44
N ARG A 3 40.24 7.84 -4.14
CA ARG A 3 39.39 6.69 -3.77
C ARG A 3 38.57 6.90 -2.49
N ARG A 4 39.07 7.71 -1.55
CA ARG A 4 38.39 8.01 -0.28
C ARG A 4 37.27 9.04 -0.48
N ALA A 5 37.52 10.05 -1.31
CA ALA A 5 36.50 11.05 -1.67
C ALA A 5 35.34 10.40 -2.44
N LYS A 6 35.64 9.52 -3.40
CA LYS A 6 34.61 8.79 -4.16
C LYS A 6 33.74 7.88 -3.27
N ARG A 7 34.33 7.30 -2.22
CA ARG A 7 33.59 6.49 -1.24
C ARG A 7 32.66 7.35 -0.37
N ILE A 8 33.14 8.51 0.10
CA ILE A 8 32.33 9.46 0.88
C ILE A 8 31.12 9.93 0.05
N ASP A 9 31.31 10.20 -1.24
CA ASP A 9 30.23 10.55 -2.17
C ASP A 9 29.17 9.43 -2.27
N SER A 10 29.61 8.18 -2.44
CA SER A 10 28.69 7.03 -2.50
C SER A 10 27.96 6.76 -1.17
N GLU A 11 28.65 6.91 -0.03
CA GLU A 11 28.06 6.73 1.30
C GLU A 11 27.00 7.82 1.57
N LEU A 12 27.31 9.08 1.25
CA LEU A 12 26.38 10.18 1.37
C LEU A 12 25.15 10.00 0.47
N LYS A 13 25.35 9.55 -0.77
CA LYS A 13 24.25 9.29 -1.70
C LYS A 13 23.33 8.18 -1.18
N ALA A 14 23.91 7.08 -0.69
CA ALA A 14 23.13 5.98 -0.10
C ALA A 14 22.33 6.46 1.13
N MET A 15 22.91 7.30 1.99
CA MET A 15 22.19 7.90 3.12
C MET A 15 21.02 8.77 2.66
N ILE A 16 21.21 9.58 1.61
CA ILE A 16 20.15 10.43 1.06
C ILE A 16 19.02 9.57 0.47
N GLU A 17 19.36 8.52 -0.28
CA GLU A 17 18.39 7.59 -0.87
C GLU A 17 17.53 6.94 0.22
N GLU A 18 18.14 6.44 1.30
CA GLU A 18 17.42 5.84 2.43
C GLU A 18 16.50 6.85 3.14
N ILE A 19 16.97 8.08 3.36
CA ILE A 19 16.17 9.14 3.99
C ILE A 19 14.97 9.48 3.12
N VAL A 20 15.17 9.61 1.80
CA VAL A 20 14.09 9.93 0.86
C VAL A 20 13.08 8.79 0.81
N GLU A 21 13.52 7.53 0.71
CA GLU A 21 12.63 6.37 0.70
C GLU A 21 11.78 6.32 1.97
N ARG A 22 12.41 6.46 3.14
CA ARG A 22 11.70 6.50 4.42
C ARG A 22 10.68 7.64 4.47
N LYS A 23 11.05 8.84 4.01
CA LYS A 23 10.12 9.98 3.96
C LYS A 23 8.98 9.79 2.98
N LEU A 24 9.24 9.17 1.83
CA LEU A 24 8.18 8.83 0.89
C LEU A 24 7.23 7.80 1.49
N LEU A 25 7.72 6.78 2.21
CA LEU A 25 6.86 5.82 2.90
C LEU A 25 6.03 6.46 4.03
N GLU A 26 6.61 7.43 4.76
CA GLU A 26 5.90 8.20 5.79
C GLU A 26 4.83 9.13 5.19
N LEU A 27 5.06 9.69 4.00
CA LEU A 27 4.15 10.65 3.36
C LEU A 27 3.11 10.00 2.45
N LEU A 28 3.48 8.89 1.80
CA LEU A 28 2.63 8.12 0.89
C LEU A 28 2.01 6.93 1.62
N THR A 29 1.55 7.17 2.84
CA THR A 29 0.73 6.22 3.59
C THR A 29 -0.64 6.07 2.92
N ASP A 30 -1.42 5.10 3.40
CA ASP A 30 -2.80 4.94 2.97
C ASP A 30 -3.55 6.29 3.09
N PRO A 31 -4.04 6.88 1.98
CA PRO A 31 -4.73 8.16 2.00
C PRO A 31 -6.00 8.13 2.86
N ASP A 32 -6.57 6.94 3.09
CA ASP A 32 -7.74 6.74 3.95
C ASP A 32 -7.37 6.46 5.42
N PHE A 33 -6.07 6.49 5.78
CA PHE A 33 -5.62 6.22 7.14
C PHE A 33 -6.24 7.18 8.15
N GLY A 34 -6.90 6.62 9.17
CA GLY A 34 -7.58 7.38 10.21
C GLY A 34 -8.98 7.90 9.82
N LEU A 35 -9.45 7.63 8.60
CA LEU A 35 -10.82 7.94 8.22
C LEU A 35 -11.82 6.90 8.75
N GLU A 36 -12.97 7.38 9.19
CA GLU A 36 -14.11 6.50 9.49
C GLU A 36 -15.01 6.32 8.27
N LEU A 37 -15.64 5.15 8.17
CA LEU A 37 -16.67 4.92 7.18
C LEU A 37 -17.88 5.82 7.45
N ARG A 38 -18.40 6.45 6.39
CA ARG A 38 -19.69 7.15 6.44
C ARG A 38 -20.83 6.20 6.81
N GLU A 39 -21.86 6.69 7.49
CA GLU A 39 -22.95 5.85 7.99
C GLU A 39 -23.70 5.10 6.88
N GLU A 40 -23.90 5.70 5.71
CA GLU A 40 -24.53 5.03 4.58
C GLU A 40 -23.68 3.85 4.05
N VAL A 41 -22.35 3.96 4.13
CA VAL A 41 -21.43 2.89 3.73
C VAL A 41 -21.51 1.76 4.74
N LYS A 42 -21.49 2.09 6.05
CA LYS A 42 -21.67 1.12 7.13
C LYS A 42 -23.00 0.37 6.99
N GLU A 43 -24.10 1.07 6.74
CA GLU A 43 -25.42 0.46 6.57
C GLU A 43 -25.48 -0.47 5.35
N ARG A 44 -24.92 -0.02 4.21
CA ARG A 44 -24.82 -0.85 3.01
C ARG A 44 -24.03 -2.14 3.26
N LEU A 45 -22.87 -2.05 3.91
CA LEU A 45 -22.05 -3.21 4.27
C LEU A 45 -22.80 -4.16 5.19
N ARG A 46 -23.49 -3.65 6.23
CA ARG A 46 -24.31 -4.48 7.13
C ARG A 46 -25.42 -5.22 6.37
N ARG A 47 -26.09 -4.57 5.40
CA ARG A 47 -27.07 -5.23 4.51
C ARG A 47 -26.42 -6.36 3.70
N LEU A 48 -25.27 -6.11 3.10
CA LEU A 48 -24.56 -7.10 2.29
C LEU A 48 -24.12 -8.31 3.12
N LEU A 49 -23.53 -8.09 4.30
CA LEU A 49 -23.08 -9.16 5.20
C LEU A 49 -24.24 -9.99 5.74
N ARG A 50 -25.40 -9.38 5.99
CA ARG A 50 -26.63 -10.10 6.35
C ARG A 50 -27.20 -10.90 5.18
N SER A 51 -27.01 -10.42 3.94
CA SER A 51 -27.41 -11.17 2.77
C SER A 51 -26.43 -12.33 2.55
N ARG A 52 -26.83 -13.54 2.91
CA ARG A 52 -26.03 -14.77 2.74
C ARG A 52 -25.96 -15.21 1.26
N LYS A 53 -25.69 -14.27 0.35
CA LYS A 53 -25.50 -14.56 -1.06
C LYS A 53 -24.26 -15.44 -1.20
N LYS A 54 -24.38 -16.56 -1.90
CA LYS A 54 -23.21 -17.36 -2.28
C LYS A 54 -22.31 -16.46 -3.15
N GLY A 55 -21.13 -16.14 -2.62
CA GLY A 55 -20.07 -15.51 -3.39
C GLY A 55 -19.42 -16.51 -4.35
N VAL A 56 -18.60 -15.99 -5.25
CA VAL A 56 -17.70 -16.78 -6.09
C VAL A 56 -16.36 -16.91 -5.37
N PRO A 57 -15.68 -18.07 -5.41
CA PRO A 57 -14.33 -18.21 -4.86
C PRO A 57 -13.38 -17.14 -5.40
N LEU A 58 -12.58 -16.56 -4.51
CA LEU A 58 -11.65 -15.46 -4.83
C LEU A 58 -10.68 -15.84 -5.95
N GLN A 59 -10.14 -17.06 -5.90
CA GLN A 59 -9.24 -17.59 -6.94
C GLN A 59 -9.88 -17.63 -8.33
N GLU A 60 -11.17 -17.96 -8.39
CA GLU A 60 -11.89 -18.01 -9.67
C GLU A 60 -12.03 -16.61 -10.28
N VAL A 61 -12.32 -15.60 -9.45
CA VAL A 61 -12.37 -14.20 -9.89
C VAL A 61 -10.99 -13.71 -10.31
N ALA A 62 -9.94 -14.00 -9.53
CA ALA A 62 -8.57 -13.61 -9.85
C ALA A 62 -8.12 -14.17 -11.21
N ASN A 63 -8.39 -15.46 -11.47
CA ASN A 63 -8.07 -16.11 -12.74
C ASN A 63 -8.81 -15.47 -13.93
N ARG A 64 -10.12 -15.17 -13.77
CA ARG A 64 -10.92 -14.52 -14.82
C ARG A 64 -10.40 -13.12 -15.18
N LEU A 65 -9.85 -12.40 -14.20
CA LEU A 65 -9.35 -11.04 -14.37
C LEU A 65 -7.84 -10.97 -14.69
N GLY A 66 -7.16 -12.11 -14.75
CA GLY A 66 -5.70 -12.16 -14.95
C GLY A 66 -4.91 -11.54 -13.78
N LEU A 67 -5.49 -11.50 -12.58
CA LEU A 67 -4.86 -10.96 -11.39
C LEU A 67 -4.00 -12.03 -10.73
N LYS A 68 -2.81 -11.63 -10.26
CA LYS A 68 -2.02 -12.43 -9.33
C LYS A 68 -2.59 -12.18 -7.93
N TRP A 69 -3.08 -13.24 -7.30
CA TRP A 69 -3.63 -13.24 -5.94
C TRP A 69 -2.90 -14.29 -5.11
#